data_AF-A0A497MXN9-F1
#
_entry.id   AF-A0A497MXN9-F1
#
_cell.length_a   1.000
_cell.length_b   1.000
_cell.length_c   1.000
_cell.angle_alpha   90.00
_cell.angle_beta   90.00
_cell.angle_gamma   90.00
#
_symmetry.space_group_name_H-M   'P 1'
#
loop_
_entity.id
_entity.type
_entity.pdbx_description
1 polymer ?
#
loop_
_entity_poly.entity_id
_entity_poly.type
_entity_poly.pdbx_seq_one_letter_code
_entity_poly.pdbx_strand_id
1 'polypeptide(L)'
;MTVEVTGKVVKKGRIKLYQYGPYSRPVHKFFLELDTGHKVMVEVKDDEDPRCKVAVGDTVRVTSMQDRDGWLSCTLKRDFEIVDDAGQRRLAEERERRRRWIRERNRKAREHERRLQELEKEKIVELMGFGPPLIARRGLKVLDFLRHFGPTARGRPGVRGDIYDTHWIAPTGLCRGPLRDINDPSREKVLRMLTEKGFIRLRDDGKYELTESGRAFHEAVTEEYERFQKWCDRERERAFYSA
;
A
#
# COMPACT_ATOMS: atom_id res chain seq x y z
N MET A 1 -29.62 -7.27 -28.01
CA MET A 1 -29.52 -6.28 -29.09
C MET A 1 -28.89 -5.03 -28.48
N THR A 2 -27.78 -4.53 -29.03
CA THR A 2 -27.10 -3.31 -28.56
C THR A 2 -27.75 -2.12 -29.26
N VAL A 3 -28.35 -1.20 -28.50
CA VAL A 3 -29.00 -0.01 -29.04
C VAL A 3 -28.16 1.20 -28.67
N GLU A 4 -27.78 1.99 -29.68
CA GLU A 4 -27.16 3.30 -29.48
C GLU A 4 -28.23 4.39 -29.45
N VAL A 5 -28.21 5.26 -28.44
CA VAL A 5 -29.11 6.41 -28.33
C VAL A 5 -28.33 7.65 -27.95
N THR A 6 -28.76 8.80 -28.48
CA THR A 6 -28.27 10.11 -28.07
C THR A 6 -29.44 10.93 -27.55
N GLY A 7 -29.27 11.61 -26.43
CA GLY A 7 -30.33 12.42 -25.84
C GLY A 7 -29.81 13.44 -24.83
N LYS A 8 -30.67 14.40 -24.49
CA LYS A 8 -30.35 15.47 -23.55
C LYS A 8 -30.71 15.09 -22.13
N VAL A 9 -29.84 15.37 -21.19
CA VAL A 9 -30.05 15.07 -19.77
C VAL A 9 -31.05 16.08 -19.20
N VAL A 10 -32.24 15.62 -18.86
CA VAL A 10 -33.32 16.48 -18.37
C VAL A 10 -33.49 16.43 -16.85
N LYS A 11 -33.02 15.36 -16.22
CA LYS A 11 -33.14 15.18 -14.77
C LYS A 11 -32.02 14.31 -14.23
N LYS A 12 -31.52 14.66 -13.05
CA LYS A 12 -30.58 13.85 -12.29
C LYS A 12 -31.21 13.40 -10.98
N GLY A 13 -31.16 12.11 -10.71
CA GLY A 13 -31.54 11.53 -9.44
C GLY A 13 -30.48 11.77 -8.36
N ARG A 14 -30.89 11.71 -7.10
CA ARG A 14 -29.94 11.68 -5.97
C ARG A 14 -29.08 10.41 -6.06
N ILE A 15 -27.82 10.53 -5.66
CA ILE A 15 -26.91 9.40 -5.54
C ILE A 15 -27.47 8.46 -4.47
N LYS A 16 -27.64 7.20 -4.81
CA LYS A 16 -28.05 6.16 -3.86
C LYS A 16 -26.90 5.18 -3.65
N LEU A 17 -26.60 4.86 -2.40
CA LEU A 17 -25.68 3.79 -2.06
C LEU A 17 -26.45 2.48 -2.08
N TYR A 18 -26.06 1.57 -2.97
CA TYR A 18 -26.61 0.20 -2.99
C TYR A 18 -25.60 -0.76 -2.36
N GLN A 19 -26.08 -1.60 -1.43
CA GLN A 19 -25.30 -2.68 -0.86
C GLN A 19 -25.31 -3.88 -1.81
N TYR A 20 -24.11 -4.37 -2.13
CA TYR A 20 -23.88 -5.58 -2.91
C TYR A 20 -22.94 -6.48 -2.10
N GLY A 21 -23.51 -7.27 -1.17
CA GLY A 21 -22.72 -8.06 -0.21
C GLY A 21 -21.93 -7.16 0.75
N PRO A 22 -20.63 -7.39 0.99
CA PRO A 22 -19.82 -6.58 1.91
C PRO A 22 -19.42 -5.21 1.32
N TYR A 23 -19.77 -4.92 0.07
CA TYR A 23 -19.40 -3.69 -0.62
C TYR A 23 -20.61 -2.78 -0.80
N SER A 24 -20.46 -1.49 -0.49
CA SER A 24 -21.39 -0.45 -0.91
C SER A 24 -20.87 0.21 -2.20
N ARG A 25 -21.76 0.46 -3.16
CA ARG A 25 -21.41 1.20 -4.39
C ARG A 25 -22.36 2.37 -4.60
N PRO A 26 -21.85 3.59 -4.87
CA PRO A 26 -22.69 4.70 -5.27
C PRO A 26 -23.25 4.45 -6.67
N VAL A 27 -24.54 4.68 -6.80
CA VAL A 27 -25.29 4.57 -8.05
C VAL A 27 -25.91 5.92 -8.36
N HIS A 28 -25.60 6.41 -9.55
CA HIS A 28 -26.12 7.63 -10.14
C HIS A 28 -27.24 7.26 -11.10
N LYS A 29 -28.31 8.03 -11.10
CA LYS A 29 -29.37 7.90 -12.10
C LYS A 29 -29.57 9.23 -12.78
N PHE A 30 -29.69 9.25 -14.09
CA PHE A 30 -30.11 10.44 -14.83
C PHE A 30 -31.05 10.04 -15.96
N PHE A 31 -31.86 10.99 -16.40
CA PHE A 31 -32.87 10.79 -17.43
C PHE A 31 -32.47 11.55 -18.68
N LEU A 32 -32.46 10.84 -19.80
CA LEU A 32 -32.27 11.40 -21.14
C LEU A 32 -33.63 11.60 -21.79
N GLU A 33 -33.81 12.73 -22.46
CA GLU A 33 -34.87 12.96 -23.43
C GLU A 33 -34.27 12.81 -24.82
N LEU A 34 -34.78 11.85 -25.59
CA LEU A 34 -34.36 11.59 -26.95
C LEU A 34 -35.04 12.57 -27.92
N ASP A 35 -34.50 12.72 -29.13
CA ASP A 35 -35.10 13.56 -30.17
C ASP A 35 -36.53 13.13 -30.55
N THR A 36 -36.88 11.88 -30.31
CA THR A 36 -38.24 11.32 -30.49
C THR A 36 -39.22 11.69 -29.38
N GLY A 37 -38.80 12.46 -28.37
CA GLY A 37 -39.57 12.80 -27.17
C GLY A 37 -39.65 11.67 -26.12
N HIS A 38 -39.07 10.50 -26.40
CA HIS A 38 -39.03 9.39 -25.45
C HIS A 38 -38.02 9.66 -24.33
N LYS A 39 -38.33 9.20 -23.11
CA LYS A 39 -37.46 9.38 -21.94
C LYS A 39 -36.81 8.07 -21.52
N VAL A 40 -35.50 8.10 -21.32
CA VAL A 40 -34.66 6.95 -20.97
C VAL A 40 -33.97 7.20 -19.63
N MET A 41 -33.92 6.19 -18.75
CA MET A 41 -33.23 6.30 -17.47
C MET A 41 -31.87 5.58 -17.52
N VAL A 42 -30.80 6.34 -17.43
CA VAL A 42 -29.44 5.80 -17.36
C VAL A 42 -29.04 5.62 -15.89
N GLU A 43 -28.60 4.40 -15.55
CA GLU A 43 -27.99 4.07 -14.27
C GLU A 43 -26.46 3.99 -14.46
N VAL A 44 -25.69 4.59 -13.55
CA VAL A 44 -24.23 4.53 -13.60
C VAL A 44 -23.72 4.15 -12.23
N LYS A 45 -22.88 3.13 -12.19
CA LYS A 45 -22.27 2.62 -10.96
C LYS A 45 -20.84 3.14 -10.91
N ASP A 46 -20.50 3.86 -9.83
CA ASP A 46 -19.20 4.51 -9.50
C ASP A 46 -19.08 6.04 -9.83
N ASP A 47 -18.96 6.84 -8.77
CA ASP A 47 -18.92 8.32 -8.72
C ASP A 47 -17.53 8.93 -8.99
N GLU A 48 -16.48 8.10 -8.94
CA GLU A 48 -15.13 8.65 -8.96
C GLU A 48 -14.70 9.07 -10.36
N ASP A 49 -15.23 8.42 -11.41
CA ASP A 49 -14.93 8.77 -12.80
C ASP A 49 -15.57 10.12 -13.17
N PRO A 50 -14.78 11.13 -13.60
CA PRO A 50 -15.31 12.39 -14.10
C PRO A 50 -16.40 12.23 -15.17
N ARG A 51 -16.36 11.16 -15.98
CA ARG A 51 -17.38 10.86 -17.00
C ARG A 51 -18.76 10.65 -16.39
N CYS A 52 -18.83 10.19 -15.14
CA CYS A 52 -20.06 9.97 -14.39
C CYS A 52 -20.66 11.28 -13.85
N LYS A 53 -19.96 12.41 -13.96
CA LYS A 53 -20.40 13.75 -13.55
C LYS A 53 -21.20 14.47 -14.65
N VAL A 54 -22.20 13.77 -15.16
CA VAL A 54 -23.20 14.32 -16.07
C VAL A 54 -24.02 15.40 -15.35
N ALA A 55 -24.31 16.51 -16.03
CA ALA A 55 -25.14 17.60 -15.58
C ALA A 55 -26.46 17.66 -16.37
N VAL A 56 -27.48 18.27 -15.77
CA VAL A 56 -28.73 18.59 -16.51
C VAL A 56 -28.38 19.59 -17.60
N GLY A 57 -28.82 19.30 -18.82
CA GLY A 57 -28.53 20.08 -20.02
C GLY A 57 -27.49 19.45 -20.96
N ASP A 58 -26.66 18.51 -20.47
CA ASP A 58 -25.69 17.82 -21.30
C ASP A 58 -26.37 16.92 -22.34
N THR A 59 -25.77 16.75 -23.51
CA THR A 59 -26.12 15.73 -24.49
C THR A 59 -25.22 14.52 -24.30
N VAL A 60 -25.82 13.34 -24.15
CA VAL A 60 -25.11 12.08 -23.89
C VAL A 60 -25.47 11.06 -24.94
N ARG A 61 -24.45 10.38 -25.48
CA ARG A 61 -24.58 9.19 -26.30
C ARG A 61 -24.37 7.94 -25.44
N VAL A 62 -25.22 6.94 -25.57
CA VAL A 62 -25.18 5.66 -24.85
C VAL A 62 -25.14 4.52 -25.87
N THR A 63 -24.18 3.61 -25.78
CA THR A 63 -23.90 2.59 -26.81
C THR A 63 -24.27 1.16 -26.42
N SER A 64 -24.57 0.90 -25.14
CA SER A 64 -24.97 -0.42 -24.66
C SER A 64 -26.09 -0.32 -23.62
N MET A 65 -27.28 -0.73 -24.05
CA MET A 65 -28.50 -0.70 -23.22
C MET A 65 -29.10 -2.10 -23.08
N GLN A 66 -29.52 -2.43 -21.86
CA GLN A 66 -30.45 -3.51 -21.58
C GLN A 66 -31.86 -2.92 -21.47
N ASP A 67 -32.76 -3.40 -22.32
CA ASP A 67 -34.19 -3.12 -22.19
C ASP A 67 -34.77 -3.89 -21.00
N ARG A 68 -35.43 -3.18 -20.09
CA ARG A 68 -36.14 -3.75 -18.94
C ARG A 68 -37.45 -2.99 -18.72
N ASP A 69 -38.57 -3.69 -18.90
CA ASP A 69 -39.91 -3.25 -18.48
C ASP A 69 -40.24 -1.79 -18.86
N GLY A 70 -39.96 -1.39 -20.11
CA GLY A 70 -40.28 -0.06 -20.64
C GLY A 70 -39.25 1.04 -20.31
N TRP A 71 -38.08 0.68 -19.78
CA TRP A 71 -36.95 1.60 -19.54
C TRP A 71 -35.62 0.98 -20.01
N LEU A 72 -34.80 1.79 -20.68
CA LEU A 72 -33.49 1.34 -21.17
C LEU A 72 -32.41 1.66 -20.12
N SER A 73 -31.75 0.63 -19.60
CA SER A 73 -30.71 0.76 -18.57
C SER A 73 -29.33 0.47 -19.13
N CYS A 74 -28.37 1.33 -18.86
CA CYS A 74 -26.95 1.06 -19.05
C CYS A 74 -26.32 0.77 -17.68
N THR A 75 -25.27 -0.04 -17.61
CA THR A 75 -24.60 -0.39 -16.33
C THR A 75 -23.12 -0.02 -16.33
N LEU A 76 -22.47 0.10 -17.50
CA LEU A 76 -21.02 0.28 -17.58
C LEU A 76 -20.64 1.67 -18.07
N LYS A 77 -19.62 2.24 -17.44
CA LYS A 77 -19.12 3.60 -17.70
C LYS A 77 -18.58 3.85 -19.10
N ARG A 78 -18.14 2.78 -19.77
CA ARG A 78 -17.64 2.82 -21.16
C ARG A 78 -18.77 2.93 -22.17
N ASP A 79 -20.00 2.68 -21.74
CA ASP A 79 -21.16 2.59 -22.60
C ASP A 79 -21.88 3.94 -22.73
N PHE A 80 -21.32 5.04 -22.20
CA PHE A 80 -21.82 6.39 -22.49
C PHE A 80 -20.73 7.46 -22.57
N GLU A 81 -21.03 8.54 -23.30
CA GLU A 81 -20.16 9.68 -23.55
C GLU A 81 -20.98 10.98 -23.60
N ILE A 82 -20.53 12.04 -22.91
CA ILE A 82 -21.07 13.39 -23.08
C ILE A 82 -20.57 13.90 -24.43
N VAL A 83 -21.43 14.29 -25.36
CA VAL A 83 -21.03 14.63 -26.74
C VAL A 83 -21.14 16.13 -27.06
N ASP A 84 -21.72 16.93 -26.18
CA ASP A 84 -21.78 18.38 -26.38
C ASP A 84 -20.50 19.11 -25.91
N ASP A 85 -20.20 20.23 -26.57
CA ASP A 85 -18.98 21.01 -26.34
C ASP A 85 -18.87 21.56 -24.92
N ALA A 86 -19.99 21.98 -24.31
CA ALA A 86 -19.98 22.57 -22.97
C ALA A 86 -19.68 21.51 -21.91
N GLY A 87 -20.29 20.33 -22.04
CA GLY A 87 -20.07 19.16 -21.22
C GLY A 87 -18.67 18.58 -21.40
N GLN A 88 -18.14 18.56 -22.63
CA GLN A 88 -16.75 18.16 -22.90
C GLN A 88 -15.72 19.10 -22.25
N ARG A 89 -15.93 20.42 -22.30
CA ARG A 89 -15.08 21.39 -21.60
C ARG A 89 -15.10 21.19 -20.09
N ARG A 90 -16.28 21.05 -19.50
CA ARG A 90 -16.44 20.79 -18.06
C ARG A 90 -15.75 19.48 -17.64
N LEU A 91 -15.93 18.42 -18.42
CA LEU A 91 -15.27 17.14 -18.20
C LEU A 91 -13.74 17.25 -18.25
N ALA A 92 -13.20 18.06 -19.16
CA ALA A 92 -11.77 18.34 -19.23
C ALA A 92 -11.27 19.06 -17.96
N GLU A 93 -11.99 20.08 -17.49
CA GLU A 93 -11.68 20.79 -16.24
C GLU A 93 -11.75 19.87 -15.01
N GLU A 94 -12.72 18.97 -14.95
CA GLU A 94 -12.85 18.00 -13.85
C GLU A 94 -11.76 16.94 -13.89
N ARG A 95 -11.33 16.50 -15.08
CA ARG A 95 -10.15 15.63 -15.24
C ARG A 95 -8.88 16.34 -14.78
N GLU A 96 -8.68 17.60 -15.16
CA GLU A 96 -7.57 18.44 -14.75
C GLU A 96 -7.54 18.60 -13.21
N ARG A 97 -8.69 18.96 -12.61
CA ARG A 97 -8.85 19.07 -11.16
C ARG A 97 -8.57 17.76 -10.43
N ARG A 98 -9.09 16.63 -10.94
CA ARG A 98 -8.82 15.29 -10.38
C ARG A 98 -7.34 14.94 -10.48
N ARG A 99 -6.68 15.21 -11.62
CA ARG A 99 -5.24 15.00 -11.79
C ARG A 99 -4.43 15.81 -10.77
N ARG A 100 -4.74 17.08 -10.56
CA ARG A 100 -4.08 17.93 -9.56
C ARG A 100 -4.27 17.38 -8.15
N TRP A 101 -5.50 16.99 -7.80
CA TRP A 101 -5.79 16.38 -6.49
C TRP A 101 -5.05 15.05 -6.28
N ILE A 102 -5.02 14.14 -7.26
CA ILE A 102 -4.26 12.88 -7.19
C ILE A 102 -2.76 13.16 -7.01
N ARG A 103 -2.19 14.11 -7.77
CA ARG A 103 -0.79 14.50 -7.65
C ARG A 103 -0.48 15.01 -6.24
N GLU A 104 -1.33 15.87 -5.71
CA GLU A 104 -1.18 16.44 -4.37
C GLU A 104 -1.29 15.37 -3.27
N ARG A 105 -2.31 14.50 -3.37
CA ARG A 105 -2.50 13.36 -2.47
C ARG A 105 -1.29 12.44 -2.46
N ASN A 106 -0.79 12.08 -3.65
CA ASN A 106 0.40 11.24 -3.79
C ASN A 106 1.66 11.92 -3.26
N ARG A 107 1.79 13.25 -3.44
CA ARG A 107 2.90 14.03 -2.88
C ARG A 107 2.90 13.93 -1.36
N LYS A 108 1.77 14.21 -0.72
CA LYS A 108 1.61 14.14 0.74
C LYS A 108 1.85 12.73 1.28
N ALA A 109 1.32 11.70 0.60
CA ALA A 109 1.54 10.31 0.99
C ALA A 109 3.02 9.93 0.93
N ARG A 110 3.75 10.35 -0.12
CA ARG A 110 5.20 10.12 -0.24
C ARG A 110 6.00 10.86 0.83
N GLU A 111 5.62 12.09 1.15
CA GLU A 111 6.25 12.88 2.21
C GLU A 111 6.06 12.23 3.59
N HIS A 112 4.83 11.79 3.88
CA HIS A 112 4.51 11.07 5.10
C HIS A 112 5.29 9.75 5.22
N GLU A 113 5.32 8.95 4.16
CA GLU A 113 6.07 7.68 4.16
C GLU A 113 7.58 7.93 4.33
N ARG A 114 8.15 8.97 3.70
CA ARG A 114 9.55 9.36 3.93
C ARG A 114 9.80 9.71 5.39
N ARG A 115 8.90 10.47 6.02
CA ARG A 115 9.02 10.82 7.44
C ARG A 115 9.00 9.58 8.33
N LEU A 116 8.09 8.63 8.07
CA LEU A 116 8.05 7.36 8.82
C LEU A 116 9.35 6.55 8.63
N GLN A 117 9.91 6.52 7.42
CA GLN A 117 11.18 5.84 7.16
C GLN A 117 12.36 6.48 7.90
N GLU A 118 12.42 7.82 7.99
CA GLU A 118 13.45 8.49 8.79
C GLU A 118 13.29 8.20 10.28
N LEU A 119 12.05 8.27 10.82
CA LEU A 119 11.79 7.88 12.21
C LEU A 119 12.17 6.43 12.49
N GLU A 120 11.93 5.51 11.55
CA GLU A 120 12.33 4.11 11.68
C GLU A 120 13.85 3.94 11.69
N LYS A 121 14.57 4.71 10.86
CA LYS A 121 16.04 4.73 10.85
C LYS A 121 16.61 5.30 12.15
N GLU A 122 16.02 6.37 12.67
CA GLU A 122 16.42 6.95 13.96
C GLU A 122 16.16 5.96 15.09
N LYS A 123 14.96 5.35 15.13
CA LYS A 123 14.58 4.43 16.19
C LYS A 123 15.45 3.18 16.23
N ILE A 124 15.80 2.60 15.07
CA ILE A 124 16.67 1.42 15.07
C ILE A 124 18.08 1.74 15.55
N VAL A 125 18.61 2.94 15.25
CA VAL A 125 19.92 3.38 15.71
C VAL A 125 19.91 3.65 17.22
N GLU A 126 18.86 4.32 17.71
CA GLU A 126 18.62 4.56 19.13
C GLU A 126 18.60 3.23 19.91
N LEU A 127 17.77 2.29 19.48
CA LEU A 127 17.61 0.99 20.13
C LEU A 127 18.90 0.16 20.10
N MET A 128 19.59 0.14 18.95
CA MET A 128 20.82 -0.62 18.81
C MET A 128 22.01 0.04 19.55
N GLY A 129 21.96 1.35 19.77
CA GLY A 129 23.03 2.10 20.45
C GLY A 129 24.37 2.12 19.71
N PHE A 130 24.38 1.81 18.40
CA PHE A 130 25.58 1.87 17.57
C PHE A 130 25.27 1.95 16.06
N GLY A 131 26.25 2.51 15.34
CA GLY A 131 26.35 2.44 13.89
C GLY A 131 25.28 3.26 13.13
N PRO A 132 25.45 3.41 11.80
CA PRO A 132 24.41 4.00 10.96
C PRO A 132 23.22 3.03 10.78
N PRO A 133 22.04 3.51 10.32
CA PRO A 133 20.80 2.72 10.29
C PRO A 133 20.90 1.37 9.61
N LEU A 134 21.64 1.28 8.49
CA LEU A 134 21.86 0.00 7.80
C LEU A 134 22.61 -1.00 8.69
N ILE A 135 23.65 -0.56 9.40
CA ILE A 135 24.48 -1.39 10.27
C ILE A 135 23.68 -1.80 11.51
N ALA A 136 22.96 -0.87 12.13
CA ALA A 136 22.06 -1.13 13.27
C ALA A 136 21.00 -2.19 12.91
N ARG A 137 20.27 -1.98 11.80
CA ARG A 137 19.24 -2.92 11.32
C ARG A 137 19.81 -4.30 11.00
N ARG A 138 21.00 -4.36 10.39
CA ARG A 138 21.68 -5.64 10.10
C ARG A 138 22.18 -6.30 11.39
N GLY A 139 22.62 -5.52 12.37
CA GLY A 139 22.96 -6.00 13.71
C GLY A 139 21.79 -6.68 14.39
N LEU A 140 20.61 -6.04 14.39
CA LEU A 140 19.39 -6.64 14.94
C LEU A 140 19.04 -7.97 14.25
N LYS A 141 19.13 -8.02 12.92
CA LYS A 141 18.91 -9.27 12.15
C LYS A 141 19.91 -10.36 12.48
N VAL A 142 21.17 -10.02 12.75
CA VAL A 142 22.18 -11.01 13.18
C VAL A 142 21.83 -11.57 14.56
N LEU A 143 21.40 -10.72 15.50
CA LEU A 143 20.98 -11.16 16.83
C LEU A 143 19.74 -12.05 16.75
N ASP A 144 18.75 -11.67 15.94
CA ASP A 144 17.55 -12.48 15.70
C ASP A 144 17.90 -13.84 15.10
N PHE A 145 18.76 -13.84 14.08
CA PHE A 145 19.27 -15.05 13.45
C PHE A 145 19.99 -15.94 14.47
N LEU A 146 20.94 -15.40 15.24
CA LEU A 146 21.66 -16.18 16.25
C LEU A 146 20.77 -16.59 17.43
N ARG A 147 19.67 -15.90 17.73
CA ARG A 147 18.70 -16.37 18.73
C ARG A 147 17.99 -17.63 18.25
N HIS A 148 17.63 -17.68 16.97
CA HIS A 148 16.93 -18.81 16.35
C HIS A 148 17.87 -19.99 16.02
N PHE A 149 19.15 -19.73 15.73
CA PHE A 149 20.11 -20.75 15.28
C PHE A 149 21.35 -20.95 16.18
N GLY A 150 21.50 -20.17 17.26
CA GLY A 150 22.76 -20.05 17.99
C GLY A 150 23.07 -21.12 19.04
N PRO A 151 22.10 -21.77 19.72
CA PRO A 151 22.45 -23.03 20.38
C PRO A 151 21.36 -24.13 20.37
N THR A 152 21.81 -25.37 20.12
CA THR A 152 21.21 -26.66 20.54
C THR A 152 19.99 -27.23 19.81
N ALA A 153 20.15 -27.57 18.52
CA ALA A 153 19.77 -28.91 18.11
C ALA A 153 21.07 -29.74 18.05
N ARG A 154 21.12 -30.91 18.72
CA ARG A 154 22.28 -31.81 18.69
C ARG A 154 22.84 -31.91 17.26
N GLY A 155 24.12 -31.54 17.08
CA GLY A 155 24.85 -31.79 15.84
C GLY A 155 24.81 -30.69 14.76
N ARG A 156 24.25 -29.50 14.99
CA ARG A 156 24.40 -28.39 14.03
C ARG A 156 25.49 -27.42 14.48
N PRO A 157 26.58 -27.28 13.69
CA PRO A 157 27.76 -26.56 14.12
C PRO A 157 27.52 -25.07 13.88
N GLY A 158 28.07 -24.18 14.73
CA GLY A 158 27.82 -22.73 14.69
C GLY A 158 27.92 -22.09 13.30
N VAL A 159 27.35 -20.92 13.12
CA VAL A 159 27.11 -20.39 11.78
C VAL A 159 28.23 -19.43 11.37
N ARG A 160 29.11 -19.86 10.46
CA ARG A 160 29.99 -18.93 9.71
C ARG A 160 29.40 -18.59 8.34
N GLY A 161 28.95 -19.58 7.57
CA GLY A 161 28.37 -19.37 6.23
C GLY A 161 26.92 -18.88 6.22
N ASP A 162 26.09 -19.33 7.17
CA ASP A 162 24.65 -19.07 7.12
C ASP A 162 24.23 -17.62 7.48
N ILE A 163 25.13 -16.85 8.13
CA ILE A 163 24.97 -15.41 8.36
C ILE A 163 25.03 -14.63 7.02
N TYR A 164 25.75 -15.17 6.04
CA TYR A 164 25.98 -14.54 4.74
C TYR A 164 24.99 -15.03 3.67
N ASP A 165 24.67 -16.33 3.60
CA ASP A 165 23.99 -16.87 2.41
C ASP A 165 22.71 -17.67 2.64
N THR A 166 22.33 -17.96 3.88
CA THR A 166 21.23 -18.91 4.14
C THR A 166 19.86 -18.28 4.04
N HIS A 167 18.98 -18.89 3.25
CA HIS A 167 17.56 -18.62 3.30
C HIS A 167 16.97 -19.43 4.45
N TRP A 168 16.19 -18.79 5.33
CA TRP A 168 15.50 -19.45 6.43
C TRP A 168 14.08 -18.92 6.55
N ILE A 169 13.21 -19.63 7.27
CA ILE A 169 11.84 -19.18 7.52
C ILE A 169 11.81 -18.71 8.97
N ALA A 170 11.75 -17.39 9.16
CA ALA A 170 11.43 -16.78 10.44
C ALA A 170 9.91 -16.90 10.68
N PRO A 171 9.43 -16.75 11.93
CA PRO A 171 8.00 -16.59 12.19
C PRO A 171 7.34 -15.49 11.34
N THR A 172 8.14 -14.52 10.87
CA THR A 172 7.74 -13.39 10.01
C THR A 172 7.85 -13.68 8.51
N GLY A 173 8.29 -14.88 8.08
CA GLY A 173 8.36 -15.31 6.68
C GLY A 173 9.76 -15.71 6.18
N LEU A 174 9.90 -15.85 4.87
CA LEU A 174 11.15 -16.29 4.22
C LEU A 174 12.20 -15.18 4.29
N CYS A 175 13.22 -15.40 5.10
CA CYS A 175 14.30 -14.48 5.40
C CYS A 175 15.60 -14.90 4.71
N ARG A 176 16.30 -13.94 4.11
CA ARG A 176 17.67 -14.13 3.61
C ARG A 176 18.65 -13.97 4.77
N GLY A 177 19.85 -14.53 4.60
CA GLY A 177 20.95 -14.42 5.56
C GLY A 177 21.11 -12.96 6.00
N PRO A 178 21.26 -12.69 7.30
CA PRO A 178 21.19 -11.34 7.84
C PRO A 178 22.16 -10.37 7.17
N LEU A 179 23.30 -10.85 6.66
CA LEU A 179 24.34 -10.05 6.01
C LEU A 179 24.47 -10.25 4.50
N ARG A 180 23.54 -10.97 3.86
CA ARG A 180 23.62 -11.33 2.42
C ARG A 180 23.76 -10.12 1.50
N ASP A 181 22.89 -9.14 1.62
CA ASP A 181 22.79 -8.02 0.65
C ASP A 181 23.62 -6.79 1.06
N ILE A 182 24.69 -6.94 1.84
CA ILE A 182 25.61 -5.84 2.18
C ILE A 182 27.05 -6.21 1.82
N ASN A 183 27.87 -5.22 1.48
CA ASN A 183 29.26 -5.42 1.09
C ASN A 183 30.15 -5.88 2.26
N ASP A 184 31.26 -6.53 1.95
CA ASP A 184 32.15 -7.14 2.95
C ASP A 184 32.62 -6.16 4.05
N PRO A 185 33.02 -4.90 3.75
CA PRO A 185 33.38 -3.95 4.81
C PRO A 185 32.23 -3.65 5.79
N SER A 186 30.98 -3.62 5.29
CA SER A 186 29.81 -3.44 6.15
C SER A 186 29.50 -4.69 6.96
N ARG A 187 29.71 -5.89 6.39
CA ARG A 187 29.54 -7.18 7.10
C ARG A 187 30.47 -7.25 8.30
N GLU A 188 31.75 -7.00 8.08
CA GLU A 188 32.76 -6.97 9.13
C GLU A 188 32.45 -5.91 10.18
N LYS A 189 32.00 -4.72 9.76
CA LYS A 189 31.61 -3.66 10.68
C LYS A 189 30.44 -4.06 11.58
N VAL A 190 29.40 -4.72 11.05
CA VAL A 190 28.27 -5.21 11.87
C VAL A 190 28.77 -6.19 12.93
N LEU A 191 29.52 -7.21 12.50
CA LEU A 191 29.99 -8.26 13.40
C LEU A 191 30.94 -7.70 14.46
N ARG A 192 31.87 -6.83 14.07
CA ARG A 192 32.79 -6.15 14.99
C ARG A 192 32.04 -5.35 16.04
N MET A 193 31.05 -4.55 15.66
CA MET A 193 30.28 -3.75 16.63
C MET A 193 29.48 -4.62 17.59
N LEU A 194 28.88 -5.72 17.11
CA LEU A 194 28.18 -6.67 17.99
C LEU A 194 29.14 -7.38 18.96
N THR A 195 30.36 -7.69 18.52
CA THR A 195 31.40 -8.29 19.37
C THR A 195 31.96 -7.29 20.39
N GLU A 196 32.25 -6.05 19.98
CA GLU A 196 32.72 -4.97 20.87
C GLU A 196 31.71 -4.65 21.98
N LYS A 197 30.40 -4.75 21.66
CA LYS A 197 29.31 -4.59 22.64
C LYS A 197 29.08 -5.83 23.50
N GLY A 198 29.77 -6.94 23.22
CA GLY A 198 29.63 -8.19 23.95
C GLY A 198 28.32 -8.93 23.69
N PHE A 199 27.58 -8.61 22.62
CA PHE A 199 26.31 -9.27 22.29
C PHE A 199 26.51 -10.60 21.56
N ILE A 200 27.62 -10.73 20.84
CA ILE A 200 28.03 -11.99 20.21
C ILE A 200 29.50 -12.24 20.52
N ARG A 201 29.92 -13.50 20.52
CA ARG A 201 31.34 -13.87 20.56
C ARG A 201 31.73 -14.77 19.39
N LEU A 202 32.95 -14.60 18.89
CA LEU A 202 33.56 -15.50 17.94
C LEU A 202 34.20 -16.66 18.72
N ARG A 203 33.83 -17.89 18.37
CA ARG A 203 34.39 -19.13 18.93
C ARG A 203 35.67 -19.53 18.19
N ASP A 204 36.41 -20.46 18.79
CA ASP A 204 37.65 -21.03 18.23
C ASP A 204 37.43 -21.76 16.89
N ASP A 205 36.23 -22.29 16.65
CA ASP A 205 35.84 -22.92 15.39
C ASP A 205 35.43 -21.90 14.30
N GLY A 206 35.65 -20.61 14.56
CA GLY A 206 35.39 -19.51 13.63
C GLY A 206 33.91 -19.14 13.50
N LYS A 207 33.07 -19.54 14.45
CA LYS A 207 31.62 -19.33 14.39
C LYS A 207 31.14 -18.35 15.45
N TYR A 208 30.11 -17.57 15.12
CA TYR A 208 29.52 -16.62 16.06
C TYR A 208 28.45 -17.30 16.90
N GLU A 209 28.42 -16.96 18.19
CA GLU A 209 27.33 -17.33 19.09
C GLU A 209 26.80 -16.13 19.86
N LEU A 210 25.50 -16.19 20.19
CA LEU A 210 24.81 -15.17 20.97
C LEU A 210 25.19 -15.31 22.45
N THR A 211 25.63 -14.22 23.06
CA THR A 211 25.89 -14.18 24.50
C THR A 211 24.59 -14.05 25.29
N GLU A 212 24.63 -14.24 26.61
CA GLU A 212 23.48 -14.01 27.48
C GLU A 212 23.04 -12.53 27.44
N SER A 213 23.99 -11.60 27.48
CA SER A 213 23.72 -10.17 27.32
C SER A 213 23.12 -9.84 25.94
N GLY A 214 23.59 -10.48 24.87
CA GLY A 214 23.02 -10.32 23.53
C GLY A 214 21.60 -10.85 23.42
N ARG A 215 21.27 -11.94 24.13
CA ARG A 215 19.91 -12.50 24.17
C ARG A 215 18.94 -11.58 24.90
N ALA A 216 19.33 -11.09 26.08
CA ALA A 216 18.53 -10.15 26.86
C ALA A 216 18.31 -8.83 26.10
N PHE A 217 19.38 -8.31 25.48
CA PHE A 217 19.32 -7.12 24.65
C PHE A 217 18.40 -7.29 23.44
N HIS A 218 18.53 -8.39 22.70
CA HIS A 218 17.66 -8.68 21.56
C HIS A 218 16.18 -8.72 21.94
N GLU A 219 15.85 -9.34 23.08
CA GLU A 219 14.47 -9.42 23.55
C GLU A 219 13.88 -8.03 23.82
N ALA A 220 14.62 -7.19 24.54
CA ALA A 220 14.20 -5.82 24.83
C ALA A 220 14.04 -4.97 23.56
N VAL A 221 15.02 -5.02 22.66
CA VAL A 221 14.98 -4.25 21.41
C VAL A 221 13.86 -4.70 20.49
N THR A 222 13.66 -6.01 20.33
CA THR A 222 12.63 -6.53 19.42
C THR A 222 11.24 -6.18 19.88
N GLU A 223 10.93 -6.28 21.18
CA GLU A 223 9.63 -5.89 21.71
C GLU A 223 9.35 -4.38 21.48
N GLU A 224 10.34 -3.53 21.73
CA GLU A 224 10.18 -2.10 21.53
C GLU A 224 10.06 -1.73 20.05
N TYR A 225 10.86 -2.36 19.19
CA TYR A 225 10.81 -2.15 17.75
C TYR A 225 9.50 -2.63 17.13
N GLU A 226 8.94 -3.76 17.57
CA GLU A 226 7.63 -4.24 17.13
C GLU A 226 6.49 -3.30 17.53
N ARG A 227 6.52 -2.76 18.76
CA ARG A 227 5.55 -1.74 19.20
C ARG A 227 5.63 -0.49 18.32
N PHE A 228 6.84 -0.06 17.98
CA PHE A 228 7.06 1.07 17.08
C PHE A 228 6.57 0.77 15.65
N GLN A 229 6.83 -0.42 15.11
CA GLN A 229 6.32 -0.82 13.80
C GLN A 229 4.79 -0.81 13.74
N LYS A 230 4.12 -1.37 14.76
CA LYS A 230 2.66 -1.30 14.88
C LYS A 230 2.13 0.13 15.01
N TRP A 231 2.91 1.06 15.55
CA TRP A 231 2.57 2.47 15.55
C TRP A 231 2.71 3.07 14.15
N CYS A 232 3.81 2.81 13.44
CA CYS A 232 3.99 3.26 12.06
C CYS A 232 2.88 2.74 11.14
N ASP A 233 2.46 1.48 11.29
CA ASP A 233 1.38 0.91 10.47
C ASP A 233 0.03 1.61 10.74
N ARG A 234 -0.27 1.92 12.01
CA ARG A 234 -1.44 2.74 12.36
C ARG A 234 -1.37 4.15 11.79
N GLU A 235 -0.19 4.77 11.75
CA GLU A 235 -0.01 6.08 11.12
C GLU A 235 -0.21 6.01 9.60
N ARG A 236 0.28 4.95 8.93
CA ARG A 236 0.01 4.71 7.51
C ARG A 236 -1.48 4.56 7.23
N GLU A 237 -2.19 3.79 8.05
CA GLU A 237 -3.64 3.64 7.94
C GLU A 237 -4.36 4.98 8.12
N ARG A 238 -3.99 5.76 9.15
CA ARG A 238 -4.57 7.10 9.38
C ARG A 238 -4.34 8.03 8.19
N ALA A 239 -3.13 8.04 7.63
CA ALA A 239 -2.82 8.84 6.44
C ALA A 239 -3.61 8.38 5.21
N PHE A 240 -3.86 7.08 5.05
CA PHE A 240 -4.68 6.54 3.97
C PHE A 240 -6.15 6.95 4.09
N TYR A 241 -6.73 6.87 5.28
CA TYR A 241 -8.15 7.19 5.52
C TYR A 241 -8.45 8.69 5.68
N SER A 242 -7.44 9.54 5.90
CA SER A 242 -7.58 11.00 6.01
C SER A 242 -7.36 11.77 4.69
N ALA A 243 -7.02 11.07 3.60
CA ALA A 243 -6.62 11.65 2.32
C ALA A 243 -7.59 11.30 1.19
#